data_AF-A0A3M7Q5B4-F1
#
_entry.id   AF-A0A3M7Q5B4-F1
#
_cell.length_a   1.000
_cell.length_b   1.000
_cell.length_c   1.000
_cell.angle_alpha   90.00
_cell.angle_beta   90.00
_cell.angle_gamma   90.00
#
_symmetry.space_group_name_H-M   'P 1'
#
loop_
_entity.id
_entity.type
_entity.pdbx_description
1 polymer ?
#
loop_
_entity_poly.entity_id
_entity_poly.type
_entity_poly.pdbx_seq_one_letter_code
_entity_poly.pdbx_strand_id
1 'polypeptide(L)'
;SAYKQAWKRPFKPHLDRNDVSDSVLIWDIDPCHKSKEIDTYTNHNNVKIKSIPPRMTNLLQPADFCWFKSLKSKIKRYWNDWYSNG
;
A
#
# COMPACT_ATOMS: atom_id res chain seq x y z
N SER A 1 12.16 22.64 -16.69
CA SER A 1 12.27 22.61 -15.23
C SER A 1 12.44 21.15 -14.78
N ALA A 2 13.62 20.77 -14.27
CA ALA A 2 14.05 19.40 -14.00
C ALA A 2 13.13 18.62 -13.02
N TYR A 3 12.27 19.33 -12.28
CA TYR A 3 11.29 18.78 -11.33
C TYR A 3 10.17 17.97 -11.99
N LYS A 4 9.93 18.09 -13.31
CA LYS A 4 8.98 17.22 -14.04
C LYS A 4 9.56 15.85 -14.41
N GLN A 5 10.87 15.64 -14.27
CA GLN A 5 11.57 14.40 -14.65
C GLN A 5 11.68 13.37 -13.52
N ALA A 6 11.38 13.76 -12.28
CA ALA A 6 11.49 12.90 -11.10
C ALA A 6 10.36 11.85 -10.97
N TRP A 7 9.26 12.00 -11.70
CA TRP A 7 8.19 11.00 -11.80
C TRP A 7 8.47 9.94 -12.87
N LYS A 8 9.73 9.51 -13.02
CA LYS A 8 10.09 8.31 -13.81
C LYS A 8 9.61 7.05 -13.07
N ARG A 9 8.29 6.87 -13.13
CA ARG A 9 7.47 5.67 -13.24
C ARG A 9 8.17 4.34 -12.91
N PRO A 10 8.04 3.79 -11.70
CA PRO A 10 8.28 2.36 -11.50
C PRO A 10 7.09 1.52 -11.98
N PHE A 11 5.86 2.02 -11.82
CA PHE A 11 4.65 1.21 -12.02
C PHE A 11 4.28 1.01 -13.50
N LYS A 12 4.17 2.09 -14.28
CA LYS A 12 3.70 2.02 -15.68
C LYS A 12 4.61 1.20 -16.61
N PRO A 13 5.96 1.30 -16.56
CA PRO A 13 6.84 0.48 -17.41
C PRO A 13 6.72 -1.01 -17.10
N HIS A 14 6.45 -1.39 -15.85
CA HIS A 14 6.22 -2.79 -15.50
C HIS A 14 4.88 -3.29 -16.01
N LEU A 15 3.80 -2.51 -15.84
CA LEU A 15 2.48 -2.86 -16.38
C LEU A 15 2.53 -3.01 -17.91
N ASP A 16 3.18 -2.07 -18.59
CA ASP A 16 3.31 -2.06 -20.05
C ASP A 16 4.15 -3.24 -20.56
N ARG A 17 5.23 -3.59 -19.86
CA ARG A 17 6.05 -4.77 -20.19
C ARG A 17 5.25 -6.07 -20.09
N ASN A 18 4.29 -6.15 -19.18
CA ASN A 18 3.50 -7.35 -18.92
C ASN A 18 2.11 -7.32 -19.57
N ASP A 19 1.85 -6.36 -20.46
CA ASP A 19 0.56 -6.17 -21.12
C ASP A 19 -0.63 -6.09 -20.15
N VAL A 20 -0.41 -5.47 -18.98
CA VAL A 20 -1.45 -5.29 -17.97
C VAL A 20 -2.19 -3.98 -18.25
N SER A 21 -3.36 -4.10 -18.88
CA SER A 21 -4.22 -2.96 -19.24
C SER A 21 -5.02 -2.41 -18.06
N ASP A 22 -5.35 -3.27 -17.08
CA ASP A 22 -6.14 -2.93 -15.91
C ASP A 22 -5.36 -3.20 -14.63
N SER A 23 -5.21 -2.19 -13.79
CA SER A 23 -4.57 -2.33 -12.49
C SER A 23 -5.45 -1.76 -11.38
N VAL A 24 -5.44 -2.44 -10.24
CA VAL A 24 -6.20 -2.05 -9.05
C VAL A 24 -5.24 -1.87 -7.88
N LEU A 25 -5.25 -0.69 -7.28
CA LEU A 25 -4.54 -0.40 -6.04
C LEU A 25 -5.51 -0.57 -4.86
N ILE A 26 -5.21 -1.51 -3.98
CA ILE A 26 -5.97 -1.76 -2.75
C ILE A 26 -5.18 -1.20 -1.57
N TRP A 27 -5.79 -0.30 -0.81
CA TRP A 27 -5.19 0.27 0.40
C TRP A 27 -6.26 0.72 1.39
N ASP A 28 -5.85 1.16 2.57
CA ASP A 28 -6.77 1.65 3.59
C ASP A 28 -7.28 3.08 3.28
N ILE A 29 -7.98 3.67 4.24
CA ILE A 29 -8.56 5.00 4.13
C ILE A 29 -7.78 6.05 4.92
N ASP A 30 -6.49 5.82 5.17
CA ASP A 30 -5.64 6.82 5.83
C ASP A 30 -5.76 8.18 5.12
N PRO A 31 -5.89 9.30 5.86
CA PRO A 31 -6.00 10.62 5.25
C PRO A 31 -4.88 10.95 4.25
N CYS A 32 -3.66 10.43 4.44
CA CYS A 32 -2.55 10.67 3.51
C CYS A 32 -2.77 10.04 2.12
N HIS A 33 -3.65 9.04 2.02
CA HIS A 33 -3.98 8.36 0.76
C HIS A 33 -5.05 9.09 -0.07
N LYS A 34 -5.66 10.17 0.45
CA LYS A 34 -6.81 10.87 -0.18
C LYS A 34 -6.42 12.20 -0.82
N SER A 35 -5.15 12.38 -1.16
CA SER A 35 -4.67 13.64 -1.73
C SER A 35 -5.04 13.78 -3.21
N LYS A 36 -5.20 15.02 -3.69
CA LYS A 36 -5.47 15.30 -5.11
C LYS A 36 -4.31 14.84 -6.00
N GLU A 37 -3.09 14.84 -5.49
CA GLU A 37 -1.92 14.34 -6.24
C GLU A 37 -2.05 12.84 -6.51
N ILE A 38 -2.52 12.06 -5.54
CA ILE A 38 -2.78 10.62 -5.69
C ILE A 38 -3.85 10.38 -6.75
N ASP A 39 -4.98 11.08 -6.69
CA ASP A 39 -6.07 10.92 -7.67
C ASP A 39 -5.60 11.27 -9.08
N THR A 40 -4.86 12.37 -9.22
CA THR A 40 -4.30 12.78 -10.52
C THR A 40 -3.31 11.74 -11.04
N TYR A 41 -2.46 11.20 -10.17
CA TYR A 41 -1.48 10.20 -10.54
C TYR A 41 -2.12 8.88 -10.97
N THR A 42 -3.09 8.38 -10.22
CA THR A 42 -3.75 7.10 -10.50
C THR A 42 -4.59 7.16 -11.78
N ASN A 43 -5.32 8.25 -12.01
CA ASN A 43 -6.06 8.49 -13.26
C ASN A 43 -5.13 8.54 -14.48
N HIS A 44 -4.02 9.27 -14.41
CA HIS A 44 -3.04 9.31 -15.51
C HIS A 44 -2.41 7.96 -15.86
N ASN A 45 -2.40 7.01 -14.92
CA ASN A 45 -1.79 5.69 -15.11
C ASN A 45 -2.81 4.55 -15.29
N ASN A 46 -4.11 4.85 -15.42
CA ASN A 46 -5.19 3.86 -15.49
C ASN A 46 -5.18 2.87 -14.30
N VAL A 47 -4.92 3.39 -13.10
CA VAL A 47 -4.94 2.62 -11.85
C VAL A 47 -6.25 2.90 -11.12
N LYS A 48 -7.05 1.86 -10.88
CA LYS A 48 -8.30 1.97 -10.11
C LYS A 48 -8.00 1.84 -8.62
N ILE A 49 -8.44 2.79 -7.79
CA ILE A 49 -8.30 2.69 -6.34
C ILE A 49 -9.49 1.91 -5.75
N LYS A 50 -9.20 0.98 -4.84
CA LYS A 50 -10.19 0.32 -3.96
C LYS A 50 -9.77 0.48 -2.51
N SER A 51 -10.55 1.27 -1.78
CA SER A 51 -10.28 1.54 -0.36
C SER A 51 -10.95 0.50 0.54
N ILE A 52 -10.23 0.08 1.57
CA ILE A 52 -10.74 -0.81 2.61
C ILE A 52 -11.57 0.00 3.60
N PRO A 53 -12.74 -0.49 4.03
CA PRO A 53 -13.57 0.23 4.99
C PRO A 53 -12.83 0.57 6.29
N PRO A 54 -13.19 1.70 6.94
CA PRO A 54 -12.65 2.08 8.24
C PRO A 54 -12.66 0.91 9.22
N ARG A 55 -11.58 0.77 10.00
CA ARG A 55 -11.43 -0.25 11.06
C ARG A 55 -11.41 -1.70 10.58
N MET A 56 -11.43 -1.95 9.27
CA MET A 56 -11.37 -3.30 8.71
C MET A 56 -9.99 -3.66 8.12
N THR A 57 -9.02 -2.74 8.19
CA THR A 57 -7.67 -2.91 7.64
C THR A 57 -7.00 -4.22 8.09
N ASN A 58 -7.02 -4.52 9.39
CA ASN A 58 -6.42 -5.74 9.94
C ASN A 58 -7.06 -7.06 9.43
N LEU A 59 -8.29 -7.00 8.91
CA LEU A 59 -9.03 -8.17 8.44
C LEU A 59 -9.03 -8.27 6.91
N LEU A 60 -9.21 -7.14 6.23
CA LEU A 60 -9.43 -7.08 4.78
C LEU A 60 -8.20 -6.64 4.00
N GLN A 61 -7.17 -6.06 4.65
CA GLN A 61 -5.96 -5.65 3.95
C GLN A 61 -5.02 -6.86 3.79
N PRO A 62 -4.75 -7.31 2.55
CA PRO A 62 -3.89 -8.47 2.34
C PRO A 62 -2.48 -8.27 2.91
N ALA A 63 -1.96 -7.04 2.87
CA ALA A 63 -0.65 -6.72 3.44
C ALA A 63 -0.60 -7.00 4.95
N ASP A 64 -1.61 -6.58 5.70
CA ASP A 64 -1.69 -6.82 7.14
C ASP A 64 -1.89 -8.29 7.48
N PHE A 65 -2.81 -8.95 6.76
CA PHE A 65 -3.17 -10.33 7.07
C PHE A 65 -2.11 -11.34 6.60
N CYS A 66 -1.50 -11.13 5.44
CA CYS A 66 -0.58 -12.10 4.82
C CYS A 66 0.89 -11.76 5.14
N TRP A 67 1.32 -10.54 4.82
CA TRP A 67 2.74 -10.19 4.87
C TRP A 67 3.19 -9.86 6.29
N PHE A 68 2.47 -8.94 6.94
CA PHE A 68 2.89 -8.42 8.24
C PHE A 68 2.48 -9.28 9.42
N LYS A 69 1.51 -10.18 9.27
CA LYS A 69 1.04 -11.04 10.37
C LYS A 69 2.17 -11.80 11.05
N SER A 70 3.01 -12.49 10.28
CA SER A 70 4.12 -13.27 10.84
C SER A 70 5.14 -12.40 11.57
N LEU A 71 5.46 -11.22 11.03
CA LEU A 71 6.36 -10.24 11.63
C LEU A 71 5.77 -9.68 12.93
N LYS A 72 4.52 -9.21 12.89
CA LYS A 72 3.77 -8.67 14.05
C LYS A 72 3.71 -9.72 15.18
N SER A 73 3.47 -10.99 14.85
CA SER A 73 3.47 -12.08 15.84
C SER A 73 4.83 -12.30 16.50
N LYS A 74 5.93 -12.26 15.73
CA LYS A 74 7.29 -12.38 16.28
C LYS A 74 7.62 -11.21 17.19
N ILE A 75 7.38 -9.98 16.73
CA ILE A 75 7.61 -8.75 17.53
C ILE A 75 6.81 -8.81 18.83
N LYS A 76 5.54 -9.21 18.76
CA LYS A 76 4.69 -9.36 19.95
C LYS A 76 5.26 -10.36 20.95
N ARG A 77 5.77 -11.50 20.49
CA ARG A 77 6.41 -12.48 21.37
C ARG A 77 7.65 -11.91 22.04
N TYR A 78 8.56 -11.31 21.28
CA TYR A 78 9.76 -10.66 21.84
C TYR A 78 9.40 -9.59 22.87
N TRP A 79 8.39 -8.78 22.58
CA TRP A 79 7.92 -7.76 23.52
C TRP A 79 7.39 -8.35 24.82
N ASN A 80 6.58 -9.40 24.74
CA ASN A 80 6.06 -10.09 25.91
C ASN A 80 7.17 -10.74 26.73
N ASP A 81 8.12 -11.40 26.07
CA ASP A 81 9.26 -12.04 26.74
C ASP A 81 10.13 -10.99 27.46
N TRP A 82 10.36 -9.83 26.83
CA TRP A 82 11.06 -8.72 27.47
C TRP A 82 10.28 -8.16 28.67
N TYR A 83 8.98 -7.91 28.51
CA TYR A 83 8.13 -7.35 29.56
C TYR A 83 8.00 -8.27 30.77
N SER A 84 7.96 -9.60 30.57
CA SER A 84 7.82 -10.56 31.66
C SER A 84 9.13 -10.91 32.37
N ASN A 85 10.29 -10.65 31.75
CA ASN A 85 11.61 -10.95 32.32
C ASN A 85 12.40 -9.69 32.73
N GLY A 86 11.81 -8.50 32.57
CA GLY A 86 12.38 -7.20 32.95
C GLY A 86 11.95 -6.73 34.33
#